data_AF-A0A7G9L2F1-F1
#
_entry.id   AF-A0A7G9L2F1-F1
#
_cell.length_a   1.000
_cell.length_b   1.000
_cell.length_c   1.000
_cell.angle_alpha   90.00
_cell.angle_beta   90.00
_cell.angle_gamma   90.00
#
_symmetry.space_group_name_H-M   'P 1'
#
loop_
_entity.id
_entity.type
_entity.pdbx_description
1 polymer ?
#
loop_
_entity_poly.entity_id
_entity_poly.type
_entity_poly.pdbx_seq_one_letter_code
_entity_poly.pdbx_strand_id
1 'polypeptide(L)' 'MAGYRIYRIDMSGRVLSAEWVESDDDDAALSHARDHYIDAEVWQGDRLVGRTGASHS' A
#
# COMPACT_ATOMS: atom_id res chain seq x y z
N MET A 1 -7.37 -7.81 -13.28
CA MET A 1 -7.84 -7.22 -12.02
C MET A 1 -7.69 -8.21 -10.87
N ALA A 2 -6.79 -7.88 -9.95
CA ALA A 2 -6.61 -8.55 -8.67
C ALA A 2 -7.00 -7.58 -7.53
N GLY A 3 -7.48 -8.13 -6.43
CA GLY A 3 -7.79 -7.36 -5.23
C GLY A 3 -6.54 -7.11 -4.40
N TYR A 4 -6.23 -5.84 -4.15
CA TYR A 4 -5.16 -5.40 -3.28
C TYR A 4 -5.73 -4.73 -2.04
N ARG A 5 -5.02 -4.88 -0.94
CA ARG A 5 -5.34 -4.21 0.32
C ARG A 5 -4.24 -3.22 0.63
N ILE A 6 -4.61 -1.96 0.77
CA ILE A 6 -3.71 -0.87 1.11
C ILE A 6 -3.92 -0.52 2.58
N TYR A 7 -2.87 -0.68 3.38
CA TYR A 7 -2.85 -0.27 4.77
C TYR A 7 -2.11 1.05 4.90
N ARG A 8 -2.80 2.11 5.32
CA ARG A 8 -2.14 3.36 5.67
C ARG A 8 -1.46 3.18 7.02
N ILE A 9 -0.19 3.57 7.10
CA ILE A 9 0.61 3.41 8.30
C ILE A 9 1.02 4.79 8.85
N ASP A 10 1.07 4.92 10.18
CA ASP A 10 1.60 6.12 10.84
C ASP A 10 3.13 6.08 10.98
N MET A 11 3.74 7.19 11.42
CA MET A 11 5.19 7.24 11.64
C MET A 11 5.70 6.29 12.75
N SER A 12 4.80 5.68 13.53
CA SER A 12 5.12 4.67 14.55
C SER A 12 4.93 3.23 14.05
N GLY A 13 4.61 3.04 12.77
CA GLY A 13 4.40 1.73 12.17
C GLY A 13 3.03 1.11 12.46
N ARG A 14 2.05 1.89 12.94
CA ARG A 14 0.70 1.40 13.23
C ARG A 14 -0.24 1.63 12.06
N VAL A 15 -1.12 0.66 11.82
CA VAL A 15 -2.17 0.78 10.80
C VAL A 15 -3.22 1.80 11.27
N LEU A 16 -3.39 2.85 10.47
CA LEU A 16 -4.41 3.88 10.66
C LEU A 16 -5.72 3.51 9.97
N SER A 17 -5.63 2.96 8.76
CA SER A 17 -6.78 2.57 7.95
C SER A 17 -6.41 1.48 6.96
N ALA A 18 -7.42 0.76 6.48
CA ALA A 18 -7.27 -0.24 5.42
C ALA A 18 -8.31 0.03 4.32
N GLU A 19 -7.88 -0.05 3.07
CA GLU A 19 -8.72 0.10 1.89
C GLU A 19 -8.50 -1.08 0.95
N TRP A 20 -9.55 -1.50 0.25
CA TRP A 20 -9.45 -2.49 -0.83
C TRP A 20 -9.53 -1.78 -2.18
N VAL A 21 -8.60 -2.09 -3.07
CA VAL A 21 -8.54 -1.56 -4.42
C VAL A 21 -8.39 -2.71 -5.43
N GLU A 22 -9.05 -2.60 -6.57
CA GLU A 22 -8.81 -3.49 -7.70
C GLU A 22 -7.75 -2.85 -8.60
N SER A 23 -6.74 -3.61 -8.98
CA SER A 23 -5.70 -3.13 -9.92
C SER A 23 -5.29 -4.25 -10.86
N ASP A 24 -4.76 -3.89 -12.02
CA ASP A 24 -4.35 -4.87 -13.02
C ASP A 24 -3.04 -5.58 -12.65
N ASP A 25 -2.14 -4.87 -11.98
CA ASP A 25 -0.83 -5.37 -11.56
C ASP A 25 -0.32 -4.67 -10.28
N ASP A 26 0.80 -5.18 -9.78
CA ASP A 26 1.47 -4.72 -8.57
C ASP A 26 1.93 -3.26 -8.67
N ASP A 27 2.42 -2.83 -9.84
CA ASP A 27 2.97 -1.49 -10.05
C ASP A 27 1.85 -0.45 -10.08
N ALA A 28 0.71 -0.80 -10.69
CA ALA A 28 -0.50 0.01 -10.65
C ALA A 28 -1.02 0.19 -9.21
N ALA A 29 -1.06 -0.90 -8.42
CA ALA A 29 -1.48 -0.84 -7.01
C ALA A 29 -0.52 0.00 -6.14
N LEU A 30 0.79 -0.13 -6.37
CA LEU A 30 1.82 0.67 -5.70
C LEU A 30 1.75 2.14 -6.11
N SER A 31 1.53 2.44 -7.38
CA SER A 31 1.38 3.81 -7.87
C SER A 31 0.15 4.47 -7.23
N HIS A 32 -0.99 3.77 -7.21
CA HIS A 32 -2.18 4.24 -6.49
C HIS A 32 -1.87 4.53 -5.01
N ALA A 33 -1.19 3.62 -4.31
CA ALA A 33 -0.83 3.86 -2.92
C ALA A 33 0.12 5.07 -2.73
N ARG A 34 1.04 5.34 -3.67
CA ARG A 34 1.95 6.49 -3.64
C ARG A 34 1.24 7.82 -3.91
N ASP A 35 0.28 7.83 -4.82
CA ASP A 35 -0.50 9.04 -5.14
C ASP A 35 -1.43 9.45 -4.00
N HIS A 36 -1.93 8.47 -3.23
CA HIS A 36 -2.95 8.70 -2.20
C HIS A 36 -2.41 8.75 -0.76
N TYR A 37 -1.26 8.13 -0.48
CA TYR A 37 -0.74 7.99 0.89
C TYR A 37 0.77 8.22 0.98
N ILE A 38 1.19 8.86 2.08
CA ILE A 38 2.61 9.13 2.37
C ILE A 38 3.34 7.85 2.79
N ASP A 39 2.78 7.13 3.77
CA ASP A 39 3.27 5.84 4.25
C ASP A 39 2.14 4.80 4.17
N ALA A 40 2.32 3.78 3.34
CA ALA A 40 1.35 2.69 3.21
C ALA A 40 2.01 1.36 2.87
N GLU A 41 1.34 0.27 3.19
CA GLU A 41 1.69 -1.07 2.72
C GLU A 41 0.64 -1.57 1.73
N VAL A 42 1.10 -2.11 0.61
CA VAL A 42 0.25 -2.72 -0.42
C VAL A 42 0.38 -4.22 -0.33
N TRP A 43 -0.74 -4.90 -0.14
CA TRP A 43 -0.83 -6.34 0.01
C TRP A 43 -1.73 -6.96 -1.05
N GLN A 44 -1.41 -8.16 -1.50
CA GLN A 44 -2.26 -8.97 -2.37
C GLN A 44 -2.49 -10.33 -1.69
N GLY A 45 -3.67 -10.49 -1.07
CA GLY A 45 -3.92 -11.62 -0.18
C GLY A 45 -2.96 -11.59 1.02
N ASP A 46 -2.11 -12.60 1.13
CA ASP A 46 -1.08 -12.73 2.19
C ASP A 46 0.31 -12.22 1.75
N ARG A 47 0.45 -11.77 0.50
CA ARG A 47 1.72 -11.29 -0.05
C ARG A 47 1.85 -9.78 0.11
N LEU A 48 2.90 -9.33 0.80
CA LEU A 48 3.32 -7.93 0.77
C LEU A 48 3.91 -7.62 -0.61
N VAL A 49 3.24 -6.73 -1.35
CA VAL A 49 3.67 -6.26 -2.68
C VAL A 49 4.76 -5.20 -2.53
N GLY A 50 4.57 -4.27 -1.59
CA GLY A 50 5.56 -3.26 -1.28
C GLY A 50 5.07 -2.23 -0.27
N ARG A 51 5.96 -1.31 0.08
CA ARG A 51 5.69 -0.18 0.96
C ARG A 51 5.88 1.13 0.21
N THR A 52 4.98 2.06 0.41
CA THR A 52 5.11 3.47 0.01
C THR A 52 5.53 4.23 1.25
N GLY A 53 6.46 5.18 1.10
CA GLY A 53 7.11 5.81 2.24
C GLY A 53 8.22 4.96 2.87
N ALA A 54 9.20 5.64 3.48
CA ALA A 54 10.56 5.20 3.81
C ALA A 54 11.56 5.06 2.64
N SER A 55 11.99 6.21 2.09
CA SER A 55 13.43 6.44 1.94
C SER A 55 13.87 7.32 3.11
N HIS A 56 14.05 6.74 4.31
CA HIS A 56 14.92 7.38 5.31
C HIS A 56 16.36 7.17 4.80
N SER A 57 16.85 8.14 4.02
CA SER A 57 18.27 8.40 3.85
C SER A 57 18.76 9.28 4.99
#